data_AF-A0AAI8VIU6-F1
#
_entry.id   AF-A0AAI8VIU6-F1
#
_cell.length_a   1.000
_cell.length_b   1.000
_cell.length_c   1.000
_cell.angle_alpha   90.00
_cell.angle_beta   90.00
_cell.angle_gamma   90.00
#
_symmetry.space_group_name_H-M   'P 1'
#
loop_
_entity.id
_entity.type
_entity.pdbx_description
1 polymer ?
#
loop_
_entity_poly.entity_id
_entity_poly.type
_entity_poly.pdbx_seq_one_letter_code
_entity_poly.pdbx_strand_id
1 'polypeptide(L)'
;MPNLDAPPQEQQRVKAFQRTLTEMCPKNLAKLFKEANEAMGIRTATTTTSPNGTTLPAFSEHVLKIEKLGPNEEHFTVIDVPGIFRQETDGVTKESDIELVMSMVKKYKILKLAKNADPTMTRTMAVLTKPDLAIEQTTQQFAIDHVMGKRSDLPLGYYIVKNRGPDDANKSLEQGQTDERSFFAKTP
;
A
#
# COMPACT_ATOMS: atom_id res chain seq x y z
N MET A 1 -1.28 -13.46 4.79
CA MET A 1 -2.50 -13.70 5.59
C MET A 1 -3.70 -13.76 4.66
N PRO A 2 -4.51 -14.83 4.73
CA PRO A 2 -5.66 -15.00 3.86
C PRO A 2 -6.79 -14.02 4.19
N ASN A 3 -7.61 -13.74 3.19
CA ASN A 3 -8.88 -13.05 3.36
C ASN A 3 -9.87 -14.08 3.90
N LEU A 4 -10.54 -13.78 5.01
CA LEU A 4 -11.45 -14.74 5.66
C LEU A 4 -12.72 -14.97 4.83
N ASP A 5 -13.07 -14.00 3.98
CA ASP A 5 -14.24 -14.07 3.10
C ASP A 5 -13.95 -14.83 1.78
N ALA A 6 -12.69 -15.20 1.51
CA ALA A 6 -12.30 -15.87 0.27
C ALA A 6 -12.63 -17.38 0.28
N PRO A 7 -12.79 -18.03 -0.88
CA PRO A 7 -12.98 -19.47 -0.98
C PRO A 7 -11.89 -20.26 -0.21
N PRO A 8 -12.23 -21.41 0.42
CA PRO A 8 -11.26 -22.18 1.22
C PRO A 8 -9.99 -22.55 0.46
N GLN A 9 -10.10 -22.85 -0.84
CA GLN A 9 -8.98 -23.19 -1.70
C GLN A 9 -8.00 -22.01 -1.86
N GLU A 10 -8.52 -20.79 -2.02
CA GLU A 10 -7.70 -19.58 -2.06
C GLU A 10 -7.05 -19.30 -0.72
N GLN A 11 -7.80 -19.45 0.38
CA GLN A 11 -7.25 -19.28 1.72
C GLN A 11 -6.10 -20.26 1.98
N GLN A 12 -6.25 -21.53 1.57
CA GLN A 12 -5.21 -22.55 1.74
C GLN A 12 -3.97 -22.23 0.90
N ARG A 13 -4.15 -21.83 -0.36
CA ARG A 13 -3.06 -21.40 -1.25
C ARG A 13 -2.25 -20.24 -0.64
N VAL A 14 -2.93 -19.22 -0.10
CA VAL A 14 -2.27 -18.07 0.53
C VAL A 14 -1.61 -18.42 1.86
N LYS A 15 -2.22 -19.32 2.67
CA LYS A 15 -1.60 -19.81 3.92
C LYS A 15 -0.33 -20.62 3.65
N ALA A 16 -0.30 -21.38 2.56
CA ALA A 16 0.86 -22.18 2.16
C ALA A 16 2.03 -21.33 1.64
N PHE A 17 1.76 -20.09 1.22
CA PHE A 17 2.82 -19.19 0.78
C PHE A 17 3.65 -18.67 1.95
N GLN A 18 4.87 -19.19 2.07
CA GLN A 18 5.87 -18.72 3.03
C GLN A 18 7.25 -18.66 2.35
N ARG A 19 8.01 -17.61 2.66
CA ARG A 19 9.39 -17.41 2.17
C ARG A 19 10.26 -16.90 3.29
N THR A 20 11.48 -17.41 3.35
CA THR A 20 12.55 -16.92 4.23
C THR A 20 13.67 -16.42 3.34
N LEU A 21 14.11 -15.18 3.58
CA LEU A 21 15.22 -14.55 2.86
C LEU A 21 16.32 -14.24 3.87
N THR A 22 17.56 -14.60 3.55
CA THR A 22 18.74 -14.23 4.36
C THR A 22 19.21 -12.81 4.03
N GLU A 23 18.92 -12.33 2.82
CA GLU A 23 19.33 -11.02 2.33
C GLU A 23 18.16 -10.26 1.69
N MET A 24 17.95 -9.03 2.16
CA MET A 24 17.00 -8.07 1.61
C MET A 24 17.65 -7.27 0.48
N CYS A 25 17.74 -7.87 -0.71
CA CYS A 25 18.21 -7.18 -1.91
C CYS A 25 17.05 -6.97 -2.92
N PRO A 26 17.15 -5.97 -3.83
CA PRO A 26 16.10 -5.67 -4.79
C PRO A 26 15.66 -6.87 -5.64
N LYS A 27 16.62 -7.72 -6.04
CA LYS A 27 16.34 -8.92 -6.84
C LYS A 27 15.51 -9.95 -6.07
N ASN A 28 15.84 -10.20 -4.80
CA ASN A 28 15.10 -11.14 -3.97
C ASN A 28 13.69 -10.63 -3.66
N LEU A 29 13.56 -9.32 -3.39
CA LEU A 29 12.26 -8.68 -3.18
C LEU A 29 11.39 -8.70 -4.44
N ALA A 30 11.95 -8.40 -5.61
CA ALA A 30 11.21 -8.48 -6.87
C ALA A 30 10.67 -9.90 -7.13
N LYS A 31 11.51 -10.92 -6.87
CA LYS A 31 11.08 -12.33 -6.94
C LYS A 31 9.98 -12.65 -5.92
N LEU A 32 10.14 -12.22 -4.67
CA LEU A 32 9.16 -12.39 -3.61
C LEU A 32 7.79 -11.80 -4.01
N PHE A 33 7.78 -10.56 -4.50
CA PHE A 33 6.54 -9.90 -4.93
C PHE A 33 5.88 -10.62 -6.10
N LYS A 34 6.65 -11.10 -7.08
CA LYS A 34 6.11 -11.90 -8.18
C LYS A 34 5.40 -13.15 -7.68
N GLU A 35 6.07 -13.94 -6.83
CA GLU A 35 5.50 -15.18 -6.30
C GLU A 35 4.31 -14.92 -5.37
N ALA A 36 4.36 -13.82 -4.60
CA ALA A 36 3.26 -13.38 -3.75
C ALA A 36 2.03 -12.99 -4.58
N ASN A 37 2.21 -12.27 -5.70
CA ASN A 37 1.13 -11.92 -6.62
C ASN A 37 0.47 -13.16 -7.21
N GLU A 38 1.27 -14.13 -7.64
CA GLU A 38 0.79 -15.42 -8.11
C GLU A 38 0.01 -16.16 -7.02
N ALA A 39 0.53 -16.24 -5.80
CA ALA A 39 -0.14 -16.88 -4.65
C ALA A 39 -1.41 -16.17 -4.20
N MET A 40 -1.52 -14.86 -4.41
CA MET A 40 -2.72 -14.07 -4.13
C MET A 40 -3.71 -14.04 -5.30
N GLY A 41 -3.31 -14.52 -6.49
CA GLY A 41 -4.18 -14.61 -7.65
C GLY A 41 -4.48 -13.26 -8.31
N ILE A 42 -3.54 -12.31 -8.24
CA ILE A 42 -3.65 -11.01 -8.90
C ILE A 42 -2.82 -10.97 -10.17
N ARG A 43 -3.20 -10.11 -11.10
CA ARG A 43 -2.53 -10.02 -12.41
C ARG A 43 -1.05 -9.67 -12.23
N THR A 44 -0.21 -10.27 -13.06
CA THR A 44 1.20 -9.93 -13.20
C THR A 44 1.50 -9.51 -14.64
N ALA A 45 2.71 -9.00 -14.88
CA ALA A 45 3.15 -8.67 -16.25
C ALA A 45 3.10 -9.87 -17.21
N THR A 46 3.24 -11.09 -16.68
CA THR A 46 3.26 -12.33 -17.49
C THR A 46 1.97 -13.12 -17.42
N THR A 47 1.07 -12.82 -16.49
CA THR A 47 -0.14 -13.62 -16.23
C THR A 47 -1.31 -12.70 -15.94
N THR A 48 -2.15 -12.51 -16.95
CA THR A 48 -3.29 -11.58 -16.91
C THR A 48 -4.64 -12.30 -16.85
N THR A 49 -4.66 -13.60 -17.12
CA THR A 49 -5.88 -14.42 -17.15
C THR A 49 -5.75 -15.66 -16.25
N SER A 50 -6.88 -16.04 -15.66
CA SER A 50 -7.11 -17.30 -14.96
C SER A 50 -7.14 -18.48 -15.94
N PRO A 51 -6.88 -19.72 -15.50
CA PRO A 51 -7.07 -20.93 -16.31
C PRO A 51 -8.45 -21.03 -16.98
N ASN A 52 -9.47 -20.38 -16.41
CA ASN A 52 -10.83 -20.36 -16.94
C ASN A 52 -11.07 -19.23 -17.97
N GLY A 53 -10.01 -18.53 -18.41
CA GLY A 53 -10.08 -17.44 -19.40
C GLY A 53 -10.53 -16.09 -18.84
N THR A 54 -10.84 -15.97 -17.55
CA THR A 54 -11.23 -14.71 -16.92
C THR A 54 -10.03 -13.83 -16.60
N THR A 55 -10.14 -12.51 -16.76
CA THR A 55 -9.08 -11.57 -16.36
C THR A 55 -8.86 -11.63 -14.84
N LEU A 56 -7.60 -11.72 -14.41
CA LEU A 56 -7.26 -11.66 -12.99
C LEU A 56 -7.43 -10.23 -12.44
N PRO A 57 -7.85 -10.07 -11.17
CA PRO A 57 -8.00 -8.76 -10.55
C PRO A 57 -6.65 -8.06 -10.40
N ALA A 58 -6.66 -6.72 -10.35
CA ALA A 58 -5.46 -5.92 -10.12
C ALA A 58 -5.04 -5.94 -8.64
N PHE A 59 -6.00 -6.08 -7.71
CA PHE A 59 -5.77 -6.06 -6.26
C PHE A 59 -6.32 -7.31 -5.58
N SER A 60 -5.79 -7.63 -4.39
CA SER A 60 -6.25 -8.74 -3.55
C SER A 60 -6.57 -8.24 -2.15
N GLU A 61 -7.63 -8.79 -1.54
CA GLU A 61 -7.91 -8.58 -0.11
C GLU A 61 -7.02 -9.42 0.81
N HIS A 62 -6.15 -10.28 0.25
CA HIS A 62 -5.10 -10.96 0.98
C HIS A 62 -4.00 -9.98 1.39
N VAL A 63 -3.40 -10.21 2.57
CA VAL A 63 -2.34 -9.34 3.11
C VAL A 63 -1.00 -10.06 2.99
N LEU A 64 -0.04 -9.49 2.27
CA LEU A 64 1.35 -9.93 2.34
C LEU A 64 1.99 -9.38 3.62
N LYS A 65 2.46 -10.28 4.48
CA LYS A 65 3.18 -9.93 5.72
C LYS A 65 4.67 -10.21 5.50
N ILE A 66 5.50 -9.17 5.66
CA ILE A 66 6.95 -9.28 5.59
C ILE A 66 7.49 -8.96 6.98
N GLU A 67 8.27 -9.88 7.55
CA GLU A 67 8.86 -9.74 8.88
C GLU A 67 10.38 -9.71 8.76
N LYS A 68 10.99 -8.59 9.15
CA LYS A 68 12.44 -8.46 9.28
C LYS A 68 12.79 -8.68 10.75
N LEU A 69 13.60 -9.69 11.03
CA LEU A 69 13.96 -10.11 12.38
C LEU A 69 15.46 -9.88 12.59
N GLY A 70 15.82 -9.29 13.73
CA GLY A 70 17.21 -9.09 14.10
C GLY A 70 17.34 -8.29 15.39
N PRO A 71 18.50 -8.36 16.06
CA PRO A 71 18.74 -7.64 17.32
C PRO A 71 18.79 -6.11 17.15
N ASN A 72 19.00 -5.63 15.93
CA ASN A 72 19.11 -4.20 15.59
C ASN A 72 17.88 -3.67 14.86
N GLU A 73 16.79 -4.43 14.80
CA GLU A 73 15.57 -4.02 14.12
C GLU A 73 14.64 -3.27 15.06
N GLU A 74 14.05 -2.17 14.57
CA GLU A 74 13.05 -1.43 15.33
C GLU A 74 11.72 -2.18 15.40
N HIS A 75 11.02 -2.07 16.52
CA HIS A 75 9.69 -2.63 16.71
C HIS A 75 8.63 -1.73 16.06
N PHE A 76 8.66 -1.63 14.73
CA PHE A 76 7.75 -0.81 13.95
C PHE A 76 7.02 -1.62 12.88
N THR A 77 5.82 -1.19 12.51
CA THR A 77 4.99 -1.85 11.49
C THR A 77 4.55 -0.83 10.46
N VAL A 78 4.91 -1.07 9.21
CA VAL A 78 4.39 -0.33 8.05
C VAL A 78 3.25 -1.12 7.44
N ILE A 79 2.12 -0.48 7.24
CA ILE A 79 0.99 -1.03 6.49
C ILE A 79 0.91 -0.26 5.18
N ASP A 80 1.34 -0.89 4.09
CA ASP A 80 1.15 -0.34 2.74
C ASP A 80 -0.24 -0.72 2.23
N VAL A 81 -0.92 0.25 1.61
CA VAL A 81 -2.31 0.13 1.20
C VAL A 81 -2.44 0.54 -0.26
N PRO A 82 -3.25 -0.17 -1.07
CA PRO A 82 -3.47 0.23 -2.45
C PRO A 82 -3.89 1.70 -2.55
N GLY A 83 -3.23 2.44 -3.43
CA GLY A 83 -3.52 3.86 -3.63
C GLY A 83 -4.94 4.07 -4.15
N ILE A 84 -5.68 4.98 -3.54
CA ILE A 84 -7.01 5.41 -3.99
C ILE A 84 -6.82 6.34 -5.20
N PHE A 85 -6.52 5.80 -6.37
CA PHE A 85 -6.44 6.63 -7.58
C PHE A 85 -7.60 6.37 -8.52
N ARG A 86 -8.36 7.46 -8.72
CA ARG A 86 -9.58 7.67 -9.50
C ARG A 86 -9.35 7.76 -11.01
N GLN A 87 -8.17 7.43 -11.52
CA GLN A 87 -7.89 7.58 -12.94
C GLN A 87 -7.80 6.19 -13.58
N GLU A 88 -8.83 5.86 -14.36
CA GLU A 88 -8.77 4.78 -15.34
C GLU A 88 -7.50 4.99 -16.17
N THR A 89 -6.53 4.09 -16.02
CA THR A 89 -5.48 3.99 -17.02
C THR A 89 -5.98 2.95 -18.00
N ASP A 90 -6.21 3.33 -19.25
CA ASP A 90 -6.71 2.42 -20.29
C ASP A 90 -5.89 1.12 -20.30
N GLY A 91 -6.54 0.01 -19.90
CA GLY A 91 -5.93 -1.32 -19.84
C GLY A 91 -5.25 -1.72 -18.51
N VAL A 92 -5.25 -0.88 -17.48
CA VAL A 92 -4.60 -1.17 -16.17
C VAL A 92 -5.58 -1.29 -15.01
N THR A 93 -6.60 -0.42 -14.90
CA THR A 93 -7.58 -0.41 -13.79
C THR A 93 -9.01 -0.28 -14.30
N LYS A 94 -9.92 -1.15 -13.81
CA LYS A 94 -11.36 -1.13 -14.11
C LYS A 94 -12.14 -0.45 -12.98
N GLU A 95 -13.38 -0.02 -13.25
CA GLU A 95 -14.30 0.53 -12.23
C GLU A 95 -14.45 -0.40 -10.99
N SER A 96 -14.47 -1.72 -11.21
CA SER A 96 -14.47 -2.72 -10.14
C SER A 96 -13.21 -2.70 -9.27
N ASP A 97 -12.06 -2.31 -9.81
CA ASP A 97 -10.82 -2.17 -9.04
C ASP A 97 -10.88 -0.94 -8.13
N ILE A 98 -11.55 0.14 -8.58
CA ILE A 98 -11.79 1.34 -7.76
C ILE A 98 -12.71 1.03 -6.58
N GLU A 99 -13.81 0.31 -6.83
CA GLU A 99 -14.71 -0.16 -5.76
C GLU A 99 -13.99 -1.06 -4.76
N LEU A 100 -13.12 -1.95 -5.25
CA LEU A 100 -12.32 -2.83 -4.42
C LEU A 100 -11.32 -2.05 -3.56
N VAL A 101 -10.60 -1.07 -4.11
CA VAL A 101 -9.69 -0.20 -3.35
C VAL A 101 -10.47 0.60 -2.31
N MET A 102 -11.59 1.20 -2.71
CA MET A 102 -12.47 1.94 -1.79
C MET A 102 -13.01 1.04 -0.69
N SER A 103 -13.37 -0.21 -1.00
CA SER A 103 -13.75 -1.21 -0.01
C SER A 103 -12.55 -1.55 0.88
N MET A 104 -11.36 -1.81 0.37
CA MET A 104 -10.18 -2.13 1.18
C MET A 104 -9.84 -1.01 2.18
N VAL A 105 -9.96 0.25 1.74
CA VAL A 105 -9.74 1.42 2.61
C VAL A 105 -10.90 1.61 3.60
N LYS A 106 -12.15 1.64 3.13
CA LYS A 106 -13.34 1.90 3.95
C LYS A 106 -13.71 0.75 4.88
N LYS A 107 -13.48 -0.50 4.49
CA LYS A 107 -13.84 -1.73 5.21
C LYS A 107 -12.91 -1.94 6.40
N TYR A 108 -12.56 -0.88 7.15
CA TYR A 108 -11.88 -0.89 8.44
C TYR A 108 -10.64 -1.79 8.56
N LYS A 109 -10.12 -2.39 7.49
CA LYS A 109 -9.12 -3.48 7.54
C LYS A 109 -7.76 -2.89 7.90
N ILE A 110 -7.42 -1.75 7.33
CA ILE A 110 -6.18 -1.01 7.64
C ILE A 110 -6.19 -0.58 9.10
N LEU A 111 -7.26 0.09 9.55
CA LEU A 111 -7.43 0.50 10.94
C LEU A 111 -7.52 -0.70 11.89
N LYS A 112 -8.05 -1.84 11.45
CA LYS A 112 -8.11 -3.09 12.22
C LYS A 112 -6.73 -3.74 12.34
N LEU A 113 -5.93 -3.74 11.28
CA LEU A 113 -4.53 -4.19 11.34
C LEU A 113 -3.72 -3.31 12.28
N ALA A 114 -3.89 -1.98 12.19
CA ALA A 114 -3.30 -1.04 13.13
C ALA A 114 -3.79 -1.32 14.57
N LYS A 115 -5.11 -1.48 14.80
CA LYS A 115 -5.67 -1.81 16.13
C LYS A 115 -5.22 -3.16 16.68
N ASN A 116 -4.97 -4.15 15.83
CA ASN A 116 -4.44 -5.44 16.30
C ASN A 116 -3.03 -5.27 16.87
N ALA A 117 -2.22 -4.38 16.27
CA ALA A 117 -0.91 -4.05 16.78
C ALA A 117 -0.99 -3.07 17.96
N ASP A 118 -1.84 -2.04 17.87
CA ASP A 118 -2.00 -0.91 18.80
C ASP A 118 -3.51 -0.66 19.11
N PRO A 119 -4.12 -1.39 20.07
CA PRO A 119 -5.57 -1.35 20.30
C PRO A 119 -6.13 0.02 20.64
N THR A 120 -5.34 0.88 21.31
CA THR A 120 -5.72 2.24 21.70
C THR A 120 -5.38 3.28 20.64
N MET A 121 -4.69 2.90 19.56
CA MET A 121 -4.22 3.79 18.49
C MET A 121 -3.31 4.94 18.97
N THR A 122 -2.79 4.86 20.19
CA THR A 122 -2.00 5.92 20.83
C THR A 122 -0.60 6.07 20.25
N ARG A 123 -0.10 5.03 19.56
CA ARG A 123 1.19 5.03 18.87
C ARG A 123 1.04 4.78 17.37
N THR A 124 -0.12 5.13 16.83
CA THR A 124 -0.45 5.03 15.41
C THR A 124 -0.47 6.42 14.80
N MET A 125 0.27 6.61 13.71
CA MET A 125 0.20 7.81 12.86
C MET A 125 -0.17 7.43 11.43
N ALA A 126 -0.81 8.34 10.72
CA ALA A 126 -1.14 8.17 9.32
C ALA A 126 -0.17 8.96 8.43
N VAL A 127 0.36 8.30 7.40
CA VAL A 127 1.24 8.92 6.40
C VAL A 127 0.54 8.86 5.05
N LEU A 128 0.21 10.02 4.52
CA LEU A 128 -0.33 10.19 3.17
C LEU A 128 0.85 10.33 2.20
N THR A 129 0.84 9.53 1.13
CA THR A 129 1.93 9.50 0.16
C THR A 129 1.45 9.91 -1.23
N LYS A 130 2.42 10.21 -2.12
CA LYS A 130 2.19 10.63 -3.51
C LYS A 130 1.27 11.87 -3.63
N PRO A 131 1.57 12.96 -2.90
CA PRO A 131 0.76 14.18 -2.94
C PRO A 131 0.73 14.83 -4.32
N ASP A 132 1.71 14.54 -5.16
CA ASP A 132 1.82 14.98 -6.56
C ASP A 132 0.72 14.42 -7.47
N LEU A 133 0.07 13.30 -7.09
CA LEU A 133 -1.07 12.74 -7.82
C LEU A 133 -2.42 13.34 -7.40
N ALA A 134 -2.46 14.15 -6.33
CA ALA A 134 -3.67 14.83 -5.88
C ALA A 134 -3.87 16.13 -6.68
N ILE A 135 -4.40 16.03 -7.89
CA ILE A 135 -4.62 17.19 -8.79
C ILE A 135 -5.88 17.99 -8.46
N GLU A 136 -6.89 17.37 -7.84
CA GLU A 136 -8.15 18.03 -7.49
C GLU A 136 -8.00 18.85 -6.20
N GLN A 137 -8.35 20.14 -6.23
CA GLN A 137 -8.32 21.03 -5.06
C GLN A 137 -9.11 20.47 -3.87
N THR A 138 -10.22 19.78 -4.12
CA THR A 138 -11.03 19.15 -3.06
C THR A 138 -10.27 18.03 -2.35
N THR A 139 -9.52 17.21 -3.08
CA THR A 139 -8.69 16.13 -2.54
C THR A 139 -7.50 16.70 -1.77
N GLN A 140 -6.86 17.75 -2.31
CA GLN A 140 -5.80 18.48 -1.62
C GLN A 140 -6.30 19.09 -0.30
N GLN A 141 -7.44 19.78 -0.33
CA GLN A 141 -8.03 20.38 0.87
C GLN A 141 -8.41 19.33 1.92
N PHE A 142 -8.91 18.18 1.50
CA PHE A 142 -9.19 17.07 2.39
C PHE A 142 -7.93 16.57 3.10
N ALA A 143 -6.82 16.41 2.38
CA ALA A 143 -5.53 16.02 2.97
C ALA A 143 -5.01 17.09 3.95
N ILE A 144 -5.08 18.38 3.56
CA ILE A 144 -4.69 19.52 4.41
C ILE A 144 -5.50 19.52 5.72
N ASP A 145 -6.81 19.30 5.66
CA ASP A 145 -7.67 19.31 6.85
C ASP A 145 -7.32 18.19 7.86
N HIS A 146 -6.83 17.03 7.39
CA HIS A 146 -6.36 15.96 8.27
C HIS A 146 -5.04 16.33 8.95
N VAL A 147 -4.07 16.85 8.20
CA VAL A 147 -2.76 17.27 8.74
C VAL A 147 -2.92 18.42 9.74
N MET A 148 -3.84 19.35 9.48
CA MET A 148 -4.14 20.47 10.37
C MET A 148 -4.97 20.07 11.60
N GLY A 149 -5.26 18.77 11.80
CA GLY A 149 -5.95 18.26 12.98
C GLY A 149 -7.44 18.61 13.06
N LYS A 150 -8.05 19.13 12.00
CA LYS A 150 -9.48 19.47 11.98
C LYS A 150 -10.39 18.24 12.05
N ARG A 151 -9.82 17.06 11.81
CA ARG A 151 -10.48 15.73 11.83
C ARG A 151 -9.57 14.69 12.50
N SER A 152 -9.06 14.98 13.69
CA SER A 152 -8.05 14.13 14.34
C SER A 152 -8.67 12.99 15.15
N ASP A 153 -8.70 11.78 14.59
CA ASP A 153 -8.98 10.51 15.27
C ASP A 153 -7.70 9.76 15.68
N LEU A 154 -6.52 10.25 15.30
CA LEU A 154 -5.22 9.68 15.66
C LEU A 154 -4.41 10.64 16.56
N PRO A 155 -4.03 10.24 17.79
CA PRO A 155 -3.27 11.10 18.70
C PRO A 155 -1.93 11.60 18.15
N LEU A 156 -1.25 10.81 17.30
CA LEU A 156 -0.01 11.22 16.65
C LEU A 156 -0.23 12.01 15.35
N GLY A 157 -1.47 12.19 14.91
CA GLY A 157 -1.84 12.98 13.75
C GLY A 157 -1.54 12.34 12.38
N TYR A 158 -1.56 13.22 11.37
CA TYR A 158 -1.44 12.90 9.96
C TYR A 158 -0.25 13.66 9.35
N TYR A 159 0.51 12.98 8.52
CA TYR A 159 1.67 13.53 7.82
C TYR A 159 1.52 13.30 6.31
N ILE A 160 2.10 14.17 5.50
CA ILE A 160 2.17 14.00 4.05
C ILE A 160 3.65 13.94 3.67
N VAL A 161 4.03 12.95 2.86
CA VAL A 161 5.40 12.77 2.37
C VAL A 161 5.42 12.62 0.85
N LYS A 162 6.45 13.18 0.21
CA LYS A 162 6.70 12.98 -1.21
C LYS A 162 7.83 11.98 -1.39
N ASN A 163 7.45 10.77 -1.81
CA ASN A 163 8.38 9.69 -2.10
C ASN A 163 8.89 9.77 -3.56
N ARG A 164 9.91 8.97 -3.88
CA ARG A 164 10.43 8.80 -5.25
C ARG A 164 9.32 8.29 -6.19
N GLY A 165 9.29 8.85 -7.40
CA GLY A 165 8.44 8.35 -8.48
C GLY A 165 8.95 7.03 -9.07
N PRO A 166 8.15 6.36 -9.92
CA PRO A 166 8.56 5.15 -10.64
C PRO A 166 9.83 5.38 -11.49
N ASP A 167 9.99 6.57 -12.05
CA ASP A 167 11.10 6.94 -12.93
C ASP A 167 12.34 7.44 -12.17
N ASP A 168 12.29 7.48 -10.84
CA ASP A 168 13.33 8.05 -9.98
C ASP A 168 14.28 6.99 -9.40
N ALA A 169 14.40 5.83 -10.04
CA ALA A 169 15.14 4.68 -9.54
C ALA A 169 16.61 4.99 -9.17
N ASN A 170 17.24 5.94 -9.89
CA ASN A 170 18.62 6.34 -9.70
C ASN A 170 18.81 7.56 -8.78
N LYS A 171 17.73 8.16 -8.24
CA LYS A 171 17.86 9.32 -7.35
C LYS A 171 18.49 8.90 -6.02
N SER A 172 19.35 9.75 -5.47
CA SER A 172 19.90 9.57 -4.12
C SER A 172 18.85 9.93 -3.05
N LEU A 173 19.12 9.60 -1.78
CA LEU A 173 18.26 10.00 -0.66
C LEU A 173 18.21 11.53 -0.52
N GLU A 174 19.37 12.17 -0.64
CA GLU A 174 19.51 13.64 -0.54
C GLU A 174 18.77 14.38 -1.65
N GLN A 175 18.81 13.84 -2.88
CA GLN A 175 18.03 14.36 -4.00
C GLN A 175 16.53 14.23 -3.73
N GLY A 176 16.07 13.07 -3.25
CA GLY A 176 14.66 12.85 -2.87
C GLY A 176 14.17 13.83 -1.80
N GLN A 177 14.96 14.08 -0.75
CA GLN A 177 14.63 15.07 0.29
C GLN A 177 14.59 16.50 -0.24
N THR A 178 15.46 16.82 -1.21
CA THR A 178 15.49 18.14 -1.84
C THR A 178 14.27 18.35 -2.73
N ASP A 179 13.85 17.32 -3.47
CA ASP A 179 12.63 17.32 -4.28
C ASP A 179 11.37 17.44 -3.40
N GLU A 180 11.35 16.75 -2.26
CA GLU A 180 10.27 16.85 -1.28
C GLU A 180 10.14 18.27 -0.71
N ARG A 181 11.25 18.85 -0.23
CA ARG A 181 11.28 20.24 0.26
C ARG A 181 10.82 21.22 -0.81
N SER A 182 11.29 21.05 -2.04
CA SER A 182 10.93 21.91 -3.16
C SER A 182 9.46 21.78 -3.57
N PHE A 183 8.86 20.61 -3.36
CA PHE A 183 7.44 20.38 -3.60
C PHE A 183 6.58 21.11 -2.55
N PHE A 184 6.86 20.92 -1.26
CA PHE A 184 6.06 21.52 -0.18
C PHE A 184 6.35 23.01 0.08
N ALA A 185 7.42 23.57 -0.49
CA ALA A 185 7.66 25.01 -0.45
C ALA A 185 6.73 25.82 -1.38
N LYS A 186 6.01 25.14 -2.29
CA LYS A 186 5.05 25.78 -3.19
C LYS A 186 3.71 25.93 -2.48
N THR A 187 3.00 27.03 -2.75
CA THR A 187 1.62 27.18 -2.31
C THR A 187 0.72 26.14 -3.00
N PRO A 188 -0.28 25.58 -2.29
CA PRO A 188 -1.29 24.70 -2.89
C PRO A 188 -2.01 25.34 -4.08
#